data_AF-A3A6H4-F1
#
_entry.id   AF-A3A6H4-F1
#
_cell.length_a   1.000
_cell.length_b   1.000
_cell.length_c   1.000
_cell.angle_alpha   90.00
_cell.angle_beta   90.00
_cell.angle_gamma   90.00
#
_symmetry.space_group_name_H-M   'P 1'
#
loop_
_entity.id
_entity.type
_entity.pdbx_description
1 polymer ?
#
loop_
_entity_poly.entity_id
_entity_poly.type
_entity_poly.pdbx_seq_one_letter_code
_entity_poly.pdbx_strand_id
1 'polypeptide(L)'
;MATAVMDSEFGSLVKVSAAVWAAMFYARLAAASLRPGAPRLAALLPVVALFCVVPFSFSTTTFRGCSAFFLSWLGVFKLLLLAAGRGPLNPTHPLHHFVFSASLPVKLRHLASAKPAKGVDPAPANESAAGKILVSGAVIPLIIYTYQFKNAMSRYQLLILYTGHIYFSLQLLLAVVHGLIHGVLGMEMEPQVDRPYLASSLRDFWGRRWNLMVPAILRPSVYRPVEGASRRRGLAFLAAFPRLRAHARGRCSSTSCGVPRAAR
;
A
#
# COMPACT_ATOMS: atom_id res chain seq x y z
N MET A 1 4.28 1.37 36.60
CA MET A 1 4.07 2.38 35.53
C MET A 1 3.98 1.74 34.15
N ALA A 2 4.94 0.91 33.74
CA ALA A 2 4.88 0.20 32.44
C ALA A 2 3.66 -0.73 32.29
N THR A 3 3.26 -1.42 33.35
CA THR A 3 2.08 -2.30 33.38
C THR A 3 0.77 -1.54 33.15
N ALA A 4 0.56 -0.45 33.90
CA ALA A 4 -0.62 0.41 33.72
C ALA A 4 -0.71 1.04 32.32
N VAL A 5 0.43 1.41 31.72
CA VAL A 5 0.47 1.87 30.33
C VAL A 5 0.09 0.75 29.37
N MET A 6 0.64 -0.45 29.53
CA MET A 6 0.28 -1.62 28.72
C MET A 6 -1.21 -1.98 28.83
N ASP A 7 -1.79 -1.93 30.03
CA ASP A 7 -3.21 -2.24 30.25
C ASP A 7 -4.12 -1.22 29.55
N SER A 8 -3.75 0.07 29.61
CA SER A 8 -4.47 1.15 28.91
C SER A 8 -4.40 1.01 27.38
N GLU A 9 -3.23 0.65 26.84
CA GLU A 9 -3.00 0.44 25.41
C GLU A 9 -3.73 -0.80 24.91
N PHE A 10 -3.77 -1.88 25.70
CA PHE A 10 -4.57 -3.05 25.39
C PHE A 10 -6.06 -2.72 25.32
N GLY A 11 -6.56 -1.93 26.28
CA GLY A 11 -7.92 -1.41 26.25
C GLY A 11 -8.21 -0.59 24.99
N SER A 12 -7.30 0.30 24.58
CA SER A 12 -7.40 1.05 23.34
C SER A 12 -7.37 0.14 22.10
N LEU A 13 -6.51 -0.89 22.07
CA LEU A 13 -6.42 -1.84 20.97
C LEU A 13 -7.72 -2.63 20.79
N VAL A 14 -8.35 -3.09 21.87
CA VAL A 14 -9.64 -3.80 21.83
C VAL A 14 -10.73 -2.87 21.30
N LYS A 15 -10.82 -1.64 21.83
CA LYS A 15 -11.80 -0.64 21.37
C LYS A 15 -11.63 -0.31 19.89
N VAL A 16 -10.40 -0.06 19.46
CA VAL A 16 -10.07 0.23 18.06
C VAL A 16 -10.39 -0.96 17.17
N SER A 17 -10.06 -2.18 17.59
CA SER A 17 -10.38 -3.39 16.84
C SER A 17 -11.89 -3.54 16.66
N ALA A 18 -12.66 -3.42 17.75
CA ALA A 18 -14.13 -3.47 17.68
C ALA A 18 -14.71 -2.39 16.76
N ALA A 19 -14.21 -1.15 16.86
CA ALA A 19 -14.63 -0.05 16.00
C ALA A 19 -14.31 -0.31 14.52
N VAL A 20 -13.14 -0.86 14.20
CA VAL A 20 -12.76 -1.25 12.84
C VAL A 20 -13.71 -2.33 12.31
N TRP A 21 -13.99 -3.38 13.09
CA TRP A 21 -14.93 -4.44 12.68
C TRP A 21 -16.33 -3.89 12.40
N ALA A 22 -16.87 -3.05 13.30
CA ALA A 22 -18.18 -2.43 13.13
C ALA A 22 -18.22 -1.51 11.90
N ALA A 23 -17.21 -0.66 11.73
CA ALA A 23 -17.13 0.28 10.61
C ALA A 23 -16.99 -0.44 9.27
N MET A 24 -16.27 -1.56 9.24
CA MET A 24 -16.09 -2.39 8.05
C MET A 24 -17.33 -3.20 7.71
N PHE A 25 -18.08 -3.67 8.71
CA PHE A 25 -19.40 -4.26 8.50
C PHE A 25 -20.37 -3.25 7.88
N TYR A 26 -20.43 -2.03 8.43
CA TYR A 26 -21.22 -0.93 7.86
C TYR A 26 -20.78 -0.59 6.43
N ALA A 27 -19.47 -0.43 6.19
CA ALA A 27 -18.92 -0.13 4.87
C ALA A 27 -19.29 -1.21 3.83
N ARG A 28 -19.31 -2.48 4.24
CA ARG A 28 -19.72 -3.60 3.39
C ARG A 28 -21.20 -3.49 3.01
N LEU A 29 -22.08 -3.24 3.98
CA LEU A 29 -23.51 -3.06 3.73
C LEU A 29 -23.77 -1.87 2.81
N ALA A 30 -23.18 -0.71 3.11
CA ALA A 30 -23.30 0.49 2.29
C ALA A 30 -22.80 0.25 0.85
N ALA A 31 -21.69 -0.47 0.68
CA ALA A 31 -21.16 -0.81 -0.64
C ALA A 31 -22.02 -1.83 -1.40
N ALA A 32 -22.73 -2.72 -0.71
CA ALA A 32 -23.67 -3.68 -1.31
C ALA A 32 -24.98 -2.99 -1.73
N SER A 33 -25.46 -2.03 -0.96
CA SER A 33 -26.74 -1.34 -1.21
C SER A 33 -26.64 -0.19 -2.22
N LEU A 34 -25.50 0.49 -2.31
CA LEU A 34 -25.34 1.70 -3.12
C LEU A 34 -24.52 1.46 -4.38
N ARG A 35 -24.90 2.08 -5.49
CA ARG A 35 -24.10 2.05 -6.74
C ARG A 35 -22.74 2.74 -6.56
N PRO A 36 -21.69 2.31 -7.28
CA PRO A 36 -20.40 2.99 -7.25
C PRO A 36 -20.50 4.47 -7.66
N GLY A 37 -19.73 5.33 -7.02
CA GLY A 37 -19.66 6.76 -7.30
C GLY A 37 -19.94 7.63 -6.07
N ALA A 38 -20.50 8.83 -6.32
CA ALA A 38 -20.78 9.82 -5.29
C ALA A 38 -21.66 9.32 -4.10
N PRO A 39 -22.78 8.59 -4.30
CA PRO A 39 -23.62 8.19 -3.18
C PRO A 39 -22.91 7.21 -2.24
N ARG A 40 -22.13 6.27 -2.80
CA ARG A 40 -21.32 5.34 -2.02
C ARG A 40 -20.18 6.05 -1.29
N LEU A 41 -19.57 7.07 -1.91
CA LEU A 41 -18.54 7.89 -1.24
C LEU A 41 -19.11 8.65 -0.04
N ALA A 42 -20.28 9.27 -0.20
CA ALA A 42 -20.94 9.98 0.88
C ALA A 42 -21.27 9.05 2.05
N ALA A 43 -21.78 7.85 1.77
CA ALA A 43 -22.06 6.84 2.79
C ALA A 43 -20.80 6.32 3.49
N LEU A 44 -19.65 6.27 2.81
CA LEU A 44 -18.38 5.82 3.40
C LEU A 44 -17.60 6.95 4.12
N LEU A 45 -18.00 8.20 3.98
CA LEU A 45 -17.32 9.35 4.60
C LEU A 45 -17.19 9.23 6.13
N PRO A 46 -18.22 8.78 6.89
CA PRO A 46 -18.09 8.59 8.33
C PRO A 46 -17.03 7.55 8.71
N VAL A 47 -16.91 6.48 7.91
CA VAL A 47 -15.88 5.43 8.10
C VAL A 47 -14.48 5.99 7.83
N VAL A 48 -14.34 6.79 6.77
CA VAL A 48 -13.08 7.47 6.45
C VAL A 48 -12.66 8.41 7.58
N ALA A 49 -13.59 9.21 8.09
CA ALA A 49 -13.32 10.11 9.21
C ALA A 49 -12.89 9.34 10.47
N LEU A 50 -13.59 8.24 10.81
CA LEU A 50 -13.21 7.37 11.91
C LEU A 50 -11.79 6.84 11.75
N PHE A 51 -11.41 6.36 10.56
CA PHE A 51 -10.08 5.83 10.29
C PHE A 51 -8.97 6.87 10.41
N CYS A 52 -9.27 8.16 10.21
CA CYS A 52 -8.33 9.25 10.44
C CYS A 52 -8.15 9.59 11.93
N VAL A 53 -9.19 9.40 12.75
CA VAL A 53 -9.17 9.76 14.19
C VAL A 53 -8.63 8.62 15.06
N VAL A 54 -8.90 7.37 14.70
CA VAL A 54 -8.53 6.16 15.46
C VAL A 54 -7.06 6.12 15.93
N PRO A 55 -6.04 6.51 15.13
CA PRO A 55 -4.65 6.45 15.57
C PRO A 55 -4.35 7.30 16.81
N PHE A 56 -5.12 8.36 17.04
CA PHE A 56 -4.93 9.25 18.19
C PHE A 56 -5.40 8.64 19.52
N SER A 57 -6.08 7.49 19.49
CA SER A 57 -6.47 6.73 20.69
C SER A 57 -5.31 5.98 21.35
N PHE A 58 -4.17 5.86 20.66
CA PHE A 58 -2.96 5.22 21.19
C PHE A 58 -2.00 6.27 21.77
N SER A 59 -1.49 6.02 22.97
CA SER A 59 -0.53 6.91 23.63
C SER A 59 0.89 6.68 23.10
N THR A 60 1.20 5.45 22.70
CA THR A 60 2.53 5.06 22.22
C THR A 60 2.74 5.45 20.76
N THR A 61 3.89 6.07 20.46
CA THR A 61 4.25 6.50 19.09
C THR A 61 4.25 5.34 18.09
N THR A 62 4.70 4.15 18.49
CA THR A 62 4.75 2.98 17.61
C THR A 62 3.35 2.50 17.22
N PHE A 63 2.44 2.33 18.19
CA PHE A 63 1.06 1.91 17.93
C PHE A 63 0.28 2.95 17.13
N ARG A 64 0.45 4.23 17.45
CA ARG A 64 -0.12 5.34 16.68
C ARG A 64 0.40 5.36 15.24
N GLY A 65 1.71 5.17 15.04
CA GLY A 65 2.31 5.12 13.70
C GLY A 65 1.83 3.92 12.87
N CYS A 66 1.78 2.73 13.48
CA CYS A 66 1.31 1.51 12.81
C CYS A 66 -0.18 1.61 12.46
N SER A 67 -1.02 2.07 13.38
CA SER A 67 -2.46 2.25 13.13
C SER A 67 -2.73 3.32 12.07
N ALA A 68 -1.99 4.44 12.08
CA ALA A 68 -2.09 5.46 11.03
C ALA A 68 -1.69 4.92 9.66
N PHE A 69 -0.61 4.12 9.59
CA PHE A 69 -0.18 3.47 8.34
C PHE A 69 -1.23 2.50 7.80
N PHE A 70 -1.81 1.64 8.64
CA PHE A 70 -2.79 0.66 8.19
C PHE A 70 -4.18 1.25 7.93
N LEU A 71 -4.70 2.07 8.84
CA LEU A 71 -6.09 2.52 8.80
C LEU A 71 -6.23 3.83 8.04
N SER A 72 -5.56 4.89 8.49
CA SER A 72 -5.70 6.24 7.91
C SER A 72 -5.09 6.32 6.51
N TRP A 73 -4.01 5.59 6.26
CA TRP A 73 -3.43 5.51 4.92
C TRP A 73 -4.06 4.36 4.13
N LEU A 74 -3.65 3.11 4.34
CA LEU A 74 -4.05 2.02 3.45
C LEU A 74 -5.57 1.78 3.44
N GLY A 75 -6.21 1.80 4.61
CA GLY A 75 -7.65 1.61 4.77
C GLY A 75 -8.46 2.67 4.03
N VAL A 76 -8.16 3.96 4.24
CA VAL A 76 -8.88 5.07 3.57
C VAL A 76 -8.75 4.97 2.06
N PHE A 77 -7.55 4.77 1.50
CA PHE A 77 -7.41 4.66 0.04
C PHE A 77 -8.18 3.47 -0.54
N LYS A 78 -8.24 2.34 0.18
CA LYS A 78 -9.04 1.19 -0.24
C LYS A 78 -10.55 1.45 -0.14
N LEU A 79 -11.01 2.20 0.87
CA LEU A 79 -12.40 2.64 0.97
C LEU A 79 -12.77 3.62 -0.14
N LEU A 80 -11.87 4.54 -0.51
CA LEU A 80 -12.05 5.45 -1.65
C LEU A 80 -12.12 4.68 -2.97
N LEU A 81 -11.27 3.66 -3.14
CA LEU A 81 -11.36 2.75 -4.29
C LEU A 81 -12.69 2.00 -4.32
N LEU A 82 -13.14 1.46 -3.18
CA LEU A 82 -14.44 0.78 -3.04
C LEU A 82 -15.60 1.72 -3.39
N ALA A 83 -15.53 2.98 -2.96
CA ALA A 83 -16.49 4.02 -3.30
C ALA A 83 -16.55 4.23 -4.83
N ALA A 84 -15.39 4.24 -5.49
CA ALA A 84 -15.26 4.34 -6.94
C ALA A 84 -15.60 3.05 -7.70
N GLY A 85 -15.95 1.96 -7.00
CA GLY A 85 -16.23 0.65 -7.60
C GLY A 85 -14.99 -0.03 -8.19
N ARG A 86 -13.80 0.33 -7.71
CA ARG A 86 -12.51 -0.21 -8.15
C ARG A 86 -11.75 -0.75 -6.94
N GLY A 87 -10.64 -1.43 -7.20
CA GLY A 87 -9.73 -1.89 -6.14
C GLY A 87 -10.03 -3.30 -5.62
N PRO A 88 -9.32 -3.72 -4.57
CA PRO A 88 -9.30 -5.11 -4.13
C PRO A 88 -10.48 -5.53 -3.24
N LEU A 89 -11.30 -4.56 -2.80
CA LEU A 89 -12.43 -4.83 -1.90
C LEU A 89 -13.68 -5.18 -2.70
N ASN A 90 -14.22 -6.37 -2.45
CA ASN A 90 -15.49 -6.81 -3.00
C ASN A 90 -16.46 -7.15 -1.86
N PRO A 91 -17.66 -6.51 -1.79
CA PRO A 91 -18.64 -6.76 -0.73
C PRO A 91 -19.23 -8.18 -0.73
N THR A 92 -19.02 -8.98 -1.78
CA THR A 92 -19.47 -10.38 -1.83
C THR A 92 -18.59 -11.34 -1.00
N HIS A 93 -17.34 -10.97 -0.68
CA HIS A 93 -16.46 -11.80 0.14
C HIS A 93 -16.88 -11.86 1.61
N PRO A 94 -16.56 -12.94 2.36
CA PRO A 94 -16.92 -13.06 3.76
C PRO A 94 -16.32 -11.92 4.61
N LEU A 95 -16.95 -11.62 5.76
CA LEU A 95 -16.67 -10.40 6.53
C LEU A 95 -15.20 -10.33 6.97
N HIS A 96 -14.64 -11.43 7.46
CA HIS A 96 -13.24 -11.51 7.85
C HIS A 96 -12.32 -11.15 6.67
N HIS A 97 -12.56 -11.72 5.49
CA HIS A 97 -11.76 -11.44 4.30
C HIS A 97 -11.87 -9.96 3.91
N PHE A 98 -13.06 -9.36 4.01
CA PHE A 98 -13.27 -7.94 3.73
C PHE A 98 -12.54 -7.03 4.74
N VAL A 99 -12.64 -7.34 6.04
CA VAL A 99 -11.95 -6.60 7.11
C VAL A 99 -10.44 -6.69 6.93
N PHE A 100 -9.88 -7.89 6.81
CA PHE A 100 -8.43 -8.10 6.66
C PHE A 100 -7.89 -7.53 5.34
N SER A 101 -8.63 -7.67 4.23
CA SER A 101 -8.22 -7.09 2.94
C SER A 101 -8.16 -5.56 3.00
N ALA A 102 -8.98 -4.92 3.82
CA ALA A 102 -8.99 -3.47 3.94
C ALA A 102 -7.95 -2.97 4.93
N SER A 103 -7.89 -3.55 6.13
CA SER A 103 -7.00 -3.11 7.20
C SER A 103 -5.55 -3.51 6.96
N LEU A 104 -5.29 -4.63 6.30
CA LEU A 104 -3.94 -5.17 6.14
C LEU A 104 -3.43 -5.01 4.70
N PRO A 105 -2.10 -4.88 4.50
CA PRO A 105 -1.48 -4.72 3.20
C PRO A 105 -1.45 -6.07 2.46
N VAL A 106 -2.60 -6.60 2.07
CA VAL A 106 -2.68 -7.95 1.49
C VAL A 106 -3.60 -8.00 0.27
N LYS A 107 -3.12 -8.65 -0.78
CA LYS A 107 -3.98 -9.35 -1.75
C LYS A 107 -4.06 -10.80 -1.29
N LEU A 108 -5.20 -11.19 -0.75
CA LEU A 108 -5.38 -12.52 -0.19
C LEU A 108 -5.42 -13.49 -1.38
N ARG A 109 -4.40 -14.34 -1.52
CA ARG A 109 -4.47 -15.51 -2.40
C ARG A 109 -4.84 -16.70 -1.53
N HIS A 110 -5.92 -17.37 -1.89
CA HIS A 110 -6.28 -18.63 -1.25
C HIS A 110 -5.27 -19.69 -1.69
N LEU A 111 -4.65 -20.39 -0.73
CA LEU A 111 -3.68 -21.46 -0.99
C LEU A 111 -4.23 -22.51 -1.97
N ALA A 112 -5.54 -22.79 -1.92
CA ALA A 112 -6.19 -23.75 -2.81
C ALA A 112 -6.38 -23.27 -4.28
N SER A 113 -6.18 -21.98 -4.60
CA SER A 113 -6.39 -21.44 -5.96
C SER A 113 -5.08 -21.34 -6.76
N ALA A 114 -3.93 -21.66 -6.17
CA ALA A 114 -2.68 -21.79 -6.88
C ALA A 114 -2.68 -23.09 -7.70
N LYS A 115 -3.22 -23.05 -8.93
CA LYS A 115 -2.81 -24.03 -9.95
C LYS A 115 -1.28 -23.93 -10.06
N PRO A 116 -0.53 -25.01 -9.86
CA PRO A 116 0.91 -24.97 -10.05
C PRO A 116 1.15 -24.64 -11.53
N ALA A 117 1.72 -23.47 -11.79
CA ALA A 117 2.27 -23.17 -13.10
C ALA A 117 3.43 -24.16 -13.30
N LYS A 118 3.24 -25.14 -14.20
CA LYS A 118 4.29 -26.08 -14.59
C LYS A 118 5.54 -25.30 -14.99
N GLY A 119 6.67 -25.56 -14.34
CA GLY A 119 8.00 -25.17 -14.81
C GLY A 119 8.62 -23.91 -14.19
N VAL A 120 8.20 -23.48 -13.00
CA VAL A 120 9.01 -22.55 -12.21
C VAL A 120 9.55 -23.35 -11.04
N ASP A 121 10.87 -23.42 -10.92
CA ASP A 121 11.58 -23.97 -9.76
C ASP A 121 10.90 -23.50 -8.47
N PRO A 122 10.82 -24.33 -7.42
CA PRO A 122 10.29 -23.87 -6.14
C PRO A 122 11.13 -22.66 -5.72
N ALA A 123 10.57 -21.46 -5.89
CA ALA A 123 11.14 -20.22 -5.39
C ALA A 123 11.51 -20.50 -3.93
N PRO A 124 12.74 -20.18 -3.48
CA PRO A 124 13.26 -20.63 -2.21
C PRO A 124 12.24 -20.32 -1.13
N ALA A 125 11.50 -21.37 -0.75
CA ALA A 125 10.61 -21.34 0.36
C ALA A 125 11.52 -21.05 1.55
N ASN A 126 11.11 -20.14 2.42
CA ASN A 126 11.69 -19.98 3.75
C ASN A 126 12.96 -19.10 3.92
N GLU A 127 13.19 -18.07 3.09
CA GLU A 127 13.79 -16.83 3.65
C GLU A 127 12.72 -16.11 4.50
N SER A 128 12.41 -16.77 5.62
CA SER A 128 11.11 -16.74 6.25
C SER A 128 10.86 -15.40 6.95
N ALA A 129 9.59 -15.03 7.06
CA ALA A 129 9.20 -13.90 7.91
C ALA A 129 9.83 -13.99 9.31
N ALA A 130 10.08 -15.20 9.83
CA ALA A 130 10.79 -15.41 11.10
C ALA A 130 12.25 -14.93 11.06
N GLY A 131 12.98 -15.19 9.97
CA GLY A 131 14.35 -14.66 9.80
C GLY A 131 14.37 -13.13 9.77
N LYS A 132 13.43 -12.50 9.07
CA LYS A 132 13.28 -11.03 9.05
C LYS A 132 12.90 -10.46 10.43
N ILE A 133 12.05 -11.16 11.18
CA ILE A 133 11.68 -10.81 12.55
C ILE A 133 12.91 -10.90 13.46
N LEU A 134 13.67 -11.99 13.39
CA LEU A 134 14.85 -12.21 14.22
C LEU A 134 15.93 -11.14 13.95
N VAL A 135 16.26 -10.90 12.69
CA VAL A 135 17.24 -9.89 12.31
C VAL A 135 16.79 -8.50 12.74
N SER A 136 15.55 -8.11 12.42
CA SER A 136 15.06 -6.78 12.79
C SER A 136 14.94 -6.63 14.32
N GLY A 137 14.52 -7.68 15.01
CA GLY A 137 14.42 -7.73 16.47
C GLY A 137 15.77 -7.63 17.18
N ALA A 138 16.85 -8.09 16.56
CA ALA A 138 18.22 -7.92 17.08
C ALA A 138 18.83 -6.55 16.73
N VAL A 139 18.59 -6.07 15.51
CA VAL A 139 19.19 -4.83 15.00
C VAL A 139 18.54 -3.56 15.56
N ILE A 140 17.22 -3.55 15.78
CA ILE A 140 16.52 -2.37 16.32
C ILE A 140 17.03 -1.98 17.71
N PRO A 141 17.17 -2.89 18.70
CA PRO A 141 17.75 -2.56 20.00
C PRO A 141 19.19 -2.01 19.89
N LEU A 142 20.00 -2.56 18.99
CA LEU A 142 21.35 -2.05 18.75
C LEU A 142 21.32 -0.61 18.23
N ILE A 143 20.44 -0.31 17.26
CA ILE A 143 20.23 1.05 16.77
C ILE A 143 19.77 1.97 17.92
N ILE A 144 18.83 1.50 18.75
CA ILE A 144 18.36 2.27 19.92
C ILE A 144 19.50 2.58 20.89
N TYR A 145 20.37 1.61 21.16
CA TYR A 145 21.55 1.82 21.99
C TYR A 145 22.48 2.88 21.39
N THR A 146 22.74 2.84 20.09
CA THR A 146 23.61 3.82 19.43
C THR A 146 23.07 5.26 19.50
N TYR A 147 21.75 5.47 19.66
CA TYR A 147 21.20 6.83 19.86
C TYR A 147 21.66 7.50 21.16
N GLN A 148 22.19 6.75 22.14
CA GLN A 148 22.81 7.35 23.32
C GLN A 148 24.02 8.23 22.95
N PHE A 149 24.71 7.88 21.88
CA PHE A 149 25.89 8.60 21.37
C PHE A 149 25.54 9.61 20.27
N LYS A 150 24.25 9.96 20.09
CA LYS A 150 23.80 10.86 19.01
C LYS A 150 24.52 12.21 18.97
N ASN A 151 24.93 12.71 20.14
CA ASN A 151 25.58 14.02 20.26
C ASN A 151 27.02 14.01 19.73
N ALA A 152 27.67 12.85 19.66
CA ALA A 152 29.02 12.67 19.12
C ALA A 152 29.03 12.31 17.62
N MET A 153 27.86 12.05 17.04
CA MET A 153 27.74 11.63 15.64
C MET A 153 27.66 12.84 14.69
N SER A 154 28.25 12.67 13.51
CA SER A 154 28.03 13.62 12.42
C SER A 154 26.59 13.54 11.88
N ARG A 155 26.12 14.61 11.24
CA ARG A 155 24.78 14.67 10.65
C ARG A 155 24.49 13.50 9.70
N TYR A 156 25.46 13.08 8.89
CA TYR A 156 25.29 11.99 7.95
C TYR A 156 25.16 10.62 8.64
N GLN A 157 25.91 10.39 9.72
CA GLN A 157 25.79 9.17 10.52
C GLN A 157 24.39 9.07 11.15
N LEU A 158 23.87 10.18 11.68
CA LEU A 158 22.50 10.23 12.22
C LEU A 158 21.45 9.93 11.14
N LEU A 159 21.61 10.46 9.93
CA LEU A 159 20.70 10.19 8.82
C LEU A 159 20.70 8.72 8.39
N ILE A 160 21.89 8.09 8.32
CA ILE A 160 22.01 6.65 8.04
C ILE A 160 21.33 5.85 9.14
N LEU A 161 21.54 6.22 10.40
CA LEU A 161 20.95 5.55 11.55
C LEU A 161 19.41 5.64 11.55
N TYR A 162 18.84 6.84 11.30
CA TYR A 162 17.40 7.00 11.14
C TYR A 162 16.84 6.20 9.96
N THR A 163 17.55 6.19 8.84
CA THR A 163 17.15 5.42 7.65
C THR A 163 17.11 3.92 7.97
N GLY A 164 18.15 3.41 8.62
CA GLY A 164 18.21 2.02 9.08
C GLY A 164 17.09 1.70 10.06
N HIS A 165 16.86 2.56 11.06
CA HIS A 165 15.80 2.38 12.04
C HIS A 165 14.42 2.28 11.37
N ILE A 166 14.09 3.18 10.44
CA ILE A 166 12.81 3.16 9.71
C ILE A 166 12.70 1.89 8.85
N TYR A 167 13.78 1.51 8.14
CA TYR A 167 13.82 0.32 7.30
C TYR A 167 13.55 -0.95 8.10
N PHE A 168 14.29 -1.18 9.19
CA PHE A 168 14.13 -2.39 10.01
C PHE A 168 12.80 -2.38 10.77
N SER A 169 12.32 -1.21 11.21
CA SER A 169 11.00 -1.10 11.85
C SER A 169 9.87 -1.47 10.90
N LEU A 170 9.91 -0.98 9.66
CA LEU A 170 8.92 -1.32 8.64
C LEU A 170 9.03 -2.80 8.25
N GLN A 171 10.25 -3.33 8.15
CA GLN A 171 10.49 -4.75 7.87
C GLN A 171 9.93 -5.65 8.98
N LEU A 172 10.17 -5.32 10.24
CA LEU A 172 9.61 -6.03 11.40
C LEU A 172 8.09 -5.97 11.38
N LEU A 173 7.51 -4.79 11.20
CA LEU A 173 6.07 -4.59 11.17
C LEU A 173 5.40 -5.47 10.10
N LEU A 174 5.90 -5.46 8.87
CA LEU A 174 5.34 -6.24 7.77
C LEU A 174 5.56 -7.74 7.97
N ALA A 175 6.68 -8.16 8.55
CA ALA A 175 6.97 -9.57 8.82
C ALA A 175 6.08 -10.15 9.93
N VAL A 176 5.84 -9.39 11.01
CA VAL A 176 4.89 -9.76 12.08
C VAL A 176 3.48 -9.90 11.52
N VAL A 177 3.02 -8.91 10.74
CA VAL A 177 1.71 -8.96 10.08
C VAL A 177 1.59 -10.17 9.16
N HIS A 178 2.62 -10.46 8.37
CA HIS A 178 2.66 -11.66 7.51
C HIS A 178 2.53 -12.95 8.33
N GLY A 179 3.30 -13.08 9.41
CA GLY A 179 3.25 -14.24 10.30
C GLY A 179 1.88 -14.44 10.95
N LEU A 180 1.25 -13.35 11.42
CA LEU A 180 -0.10 -13.40 11.99
C LEU A 180 -1.14 -13.84 10.97
N ILE A 181 -1.10 -13.31 9.75
CA ILE A 181 -2.07 -13.66 8.69
C ILE A 181 -1.88 -15.10 8.24
N HIS A 182 -0.64 -15.53 8.05
CA HIS A 182 -0.34 -16.90 7.66
C HIS A 182 -0.77 -17.89 8.75
N GLY A 183 -0.44 -17.62 10.01
CA GLY A 183 -0.76 -18.50 11.14
C GLY A 183 -2.24 -18.53 11.53
N VAL A 184 -2.94 -17.40 11.50
CA VAL A 184 -4.34 -17.31 11.96
C VAL A 184 -5.35 -17.58 10.84
N LEU A 185 -5.06 -17.15 9.61
CA LEU A 185 -6.02 -17.19 8.51
C LEU A 185 -5.64 -18.17 7.40
N GLY A 186 -4.43 -18.75 7.43
CA GLY A 186 -3.96 -19.64 6.37
C GLY A 186 -3.91 -18.95 5.00
N MET A 187 -3.67 -17.64 4.97
CA MET A 187 -3.63 -16.85 3.74
C MET A 187 -2.22 -16.41 3.42
N GLU A 188 -1.85 -16.47 2.15
CA GLU A 188 -0.55 -15.98 1.71
C GLU A 188 -0.61 -14.48 1.43
N MET A 189 0.34 -13.75 2.01
CA MET A 189 0.52 -12.33 1.76
C MET A 189 1.58 -12.11 0.70
N GLU A 190 1.22 -11.36 -0.34
CA GLU A 190 2.13 -11.00 -1.43
C GLU A 190 3.37 -10.28 -0.85
N PRO A 191 4.59 -10.60 -1.30
CA PRO A 191 5.81 -9.99 -0.79
C PRO A 191 5.74 -8.46 -0.91
N GLN A 192 5.94 -7.78 0.22
CA GLN A 192 5.85 -6.31 0.28
C GLN A 192 7.14 -5.63 -0.13
N VAL A 193 8.26 -6.32 -0.02
CA VAL A 193 9.59 -5.82 -0.32
C VAL A 193 10.31 -6.91 -1.11
N ASP A 194 10.79 -6.56 -2.30
CA ASP A 194 11.58 -7.43 -3.16
C ASP A 194 12.98 -6.85 -3.34
N ARG A 195 13.94 -7.34 -2.53
CA ARG A 195 15.38 -7.04 -2.58
C ARG A 195 15.71 -5.59 -3.01
N PRO A 196 15.37 -4.58 -2.19
CA PRO A 196 15.38 -3.17 -2.59
C PRO A 196 16.79 -2.64 -2.88
N TYR A 197 17.81 -3.26 -2.31
CA TYR A 197 19.23 -2.96 -2.52
C TYR A 197 19.75 -3.35 -3.91
N LEU A 198 18.99 -4.13 -4.69
CA LEU A 198 19.34 -4.51 -6.07
C LEU A 198 18.72 -3.59 -7.14
N ALA A 199 18.14 -2.45 -6.74
CA ALA A 199 17.50 -1.53 -7.67
C ALA A 199 18.52 -0.87 -8.61
N SER A 200 18.30 -0.96 -9.92
CA SER A 200 19.15 -0.31 -10.94
C SER A 200 18.76 1.15 -11.22
N SER A 201 17.60 1.60 -10.73
CA SER A 201 17.12 2.98 -10.88
C SER A 201 16.10 3.35 -9.79
N LEU A 202 15.86 4.65 -9.58
CA LEU A 202 14.82 5.14 -8.66
C LEU A 202 13.42 4.64 -9.03
N ARG A 203 13.13 4.53 -10.33
CA ARG A 203 11.85 3.99 -10.81
C ARG A 203 11.69 2.52 -10.43
N ASP A 204 12.77 1.75 -10.53
CA ASP A 204 12.78 0.34 -10.17
C ASP A 204 12.63 0.14 -8.64
N PHE A 205 13.36 0.96 -7.87
CA PHE A 205 13.27 0.98 -6.41
C PHE A 205 11.83 1.24 -5.93
N TRP A 206 11.25 2.39 -6.27
CA TRP A 206 9.93 2.80 -5.79
C TRP A 206 8.75 2.08 -6.47
N GLY A 207 8.97 1.53 -7.66
CA GLY A 207 7.90 0.96 -8.48
C GLY A 207 7.74 -0.55 -8.39
N ARG A 208 8.83 -1.27 -8.08
CA ARG A 208 8.89 -2.74 -8.21
C ARG A 208 9.53 -3.46 -7.03
N ARG A 209 10.25 -2.76 -6.16
CA ARG A 209 11.07 -3.39 -5.11
C ARG A 209 10.75 -2.94 -3.69
N TRP A 210 10.43 -1.67 -3.51
CA TRP A 210 10.15 -1.09 -2.19
C TRP A 210 8.65 -0.94 -1.94
N ASN A 211 8.17 -1.52 -0.83
CA ASN A 211 6.80 -1.38 -0.31
C ASN A 211 5.72 -1.49 -1.40
N LEU A 212 5.62 -2.66 -2.06
CA LEU A 212 4.80 -2.88 -3.26
C LEU A 212 3.31 -2.60 -3.06
N MET A 213 2.83 -2.56 -1.82
CA MET A 213 1.47 -2.11 -1.50
C MET A 213 1.22 -0.67 -1.89
N VAL A 214 2.18 0.22 -1.64
CA VAL A 214 2.04 1.64 -1.91
C VAL A 214 1.81 1.92 -3.39
N PRO A 215 2.65 1.48 -4.34
CA PRO A 215 2.38 1.65 -5.75
C PRO A 215 1.14 0.85 -6.21
N ALA A 216 0.83 -0.30 -5.59
CA ALA A 216 -0.39 -1.06 -5.93
C ALA A 216 -1.68 -0.30 -5.60
N ILE A 217 -1.68 0.53 -4.54
CA ILE A 217 -2.82 1.36 -4.15
C ILE A 217 -2.80 2.72 -4.85
N LEU A 218 -1.65 3.39 -4.94
CA LEU A 218 -1.54 4.72 -5.53
C LEU A 218 -1.77 4.71 -7.05
N ARG A 219 -1.37 3.64 -7.76
CA ARG A 219 -1.60 3.54 -9.21
C ARG A 219 -3.09 3.63 -9.59
N PRO A 220 -3.99 2.80 -9.03
CA PRO A 220 -5.42 2.89 -9.32
C PRO A 220 -6.10 4.09 -8.67
N SER A 221 -5.63 4.57 -7.51
CA SER A 221 -6.30 5.63 -6.75
C SER A 221 -5.97 7.04 -7.22
N VAL A 222 -4.71 7.28 -7.59
CA VAL A 222 -4.20 8.64 -7.89
C VAL A 222 -3.67 8.70 -9.32
N TYR A 223 -2.72 7.82 -9.66
CA TYR A 223 -2.00 7.93 -10.94
C TYR A 223 -2.93 7.81 -12.15
N ARG A 224 -3.73 6.74 -12.22
CA ARG A 224 -4.63 6.50 -13.37
C ARG A 224 -5.73 7.56 -13.50
N PRO A 225 -6.41 7.98 -12.41
CA PRO A 225 -7.37 9.09 -12.50
C PRO A 225 -6.74 10.40 -12.97
N VAL A 226 -5.56 10.75 -12.46
CA VAL A 226 -4.83 11.98 -12.84
C VAL A 226 -4.37 11.90 -14.29
N GLU A 227 -3.77 10.80 -14.71
CA GLU A 227 -3.35 10.58 -16.11
C GLU A 227 -4.54 10.66 -17.07
N GLY A 228 -5.66 10.01 -16.73
CA GLY A 228 -6.89 10.08 -17.52
C GLY A 228 -7.52 11.47 -17.55
N ALA A 229 -7.43 12.24 -16.46
CA ALA A 229 -7.88 13.64 -16.43
C ALA A 229 -6.97 14.54 -17.28
N SER A 230 -5.65 14.40 -17.17
CA SER A 230 -4.67 15.13 -17.97
C SER A 230 -4.81 14.82 -19.46
N ARG A 231 -5.00 13.55 -19.82
CA ARG A 231 -5.24 13.14 -21.22
C ARG A 231 -6.56 13.69 -21.75
N ARG A 232 -7.63 13.70 -20.93
CA ARG A 232 -8.92 14.31 -21.29
C ARG A 232 -8.83 15.83 -21.45
N ARG A 233 -8.10 16.52 -20.57
CA ARG A 233 -7.83 17.96 -20.69
C ARG A 233 -6.98 18.27 -21.93
N GLY A 234 -5.97 17.47 -22.22
CA GLY A 234 -5.16 17.60 -23.43
C GLY A 234 -5.99 17.37 -24.70
N LEU A 235 -6.86 16.35 -24.72
CA LEU A 235 -7.78 16.10 -25.83
C LEU A 235 -8.84 17.21 -25.97
N ALA A 236 -9.37 17.74 -24.87
CA ALA A 236 -10.31 18.86 -24.88
C ALA A 236 -9.64 20.15 -25.38
N PHE A 237 -8.39 20.42 -24.96
CA PHE A 237 -7.58 21.53 -25.47
C PHE A 237 -7.32 21.38 -26.97
N LEU A 238 -6.93 20.20 -27.44
CA LEU A 238 -6.74 19.92 -28.87
C LEU A 238 -8.06 19.97 -29.68
N ALA A 239 -9.20 19.70 -29.05
CA ALA A 239 -10.52 19.84 -29.67
C ALA A 239 -10.98 21.31 -29.75
N ALA A 240 -10.62 22.13 -28.76
CA ALA A 240 -10.92 23.57 -28.74
C ALA A 240 -10.05 24.39 -29.72
N PHE A 241 -8.93 23.83 -30.19
CA PHE A 241 -8.05 24.48 -31.17
C PHE A 241 -7.85 23.62 -32.44
N PRO A 242 -8.75 23.74 -33.44
CA PRO A 242 -8.68 22.95 -34.68
C PRO A 242 -7.36 23.11 -35.45
N ARG A 243 -6.75 24.30 -35.41
CA ARG A 243 -5.46 24.59 -36.06
C ARG A 243 -4.28 23.80 -35.45
N LEU A 244 -4.27 23.61 -34.12
CA LEU A 244 -3.26 22.78 -33.43
C LEU A 244 -3.46 21.28 -33.72
N ARG A 245 -4.71 20.83 -33.89
CA ARG A 245 -5.04 19.46 -34.28
C ARG A 245 -4.58 19.12 -35.71
N ALA A 246 -4.70 20.06 -36.65
CA ALA A 246 -4.20 19.91 -38.01
C ALA A 246 -2.66 19.85 -38.06
N HIS A 247 -1.98 20.67 -37.26
CA HIS A 247 -0.52 20.70 -37.20
C HIS A 247 0.10 19.44 -36.54
N ALA A 248 -0.60 18.85 -35.55
CA ALA A 248 -0.20 17.57 -34.96
C ALA A 248 -0.42 16.37 -35.91
N ARG A 249 -1.47 16.40 -36.75
CA ARG A 249 -1.69 15.37 -37.78
C ARG A 249 -0.74 15.50 -38.96
N GLY A 250 -0.44 16.72 -39.40
CA GLY A 250 0.50 16.98 -40.51
C GLY A 250 1.94 16.54 -40.24
N ARG A 251 2.36 16.52 -38.95
CA ARG A 251 3.67 15.99 -38.54
C ARG A 251 3.77 14.46 -38.54
N CYS A 252 2.66 13.74 -38.36
CA CYS A 252 2.68 12.28 -38.47
C CYS A 252 2.75 11.81 -39.93
N SER A 253 2.17 12.54 -40.88
CA SER A 253 2.21 12.21 -42.31
C SER A 253 3.55 12.52 -42.98
N SER A 254 4.35 13.46 -42.46
CA SER A 254 5.64 13.84 -43.07
C SER A 254 6.81 12.93 -42.71
N THR A 255 6.66 11.99 -41.78
CA THR A 255 7.71 11.04 -41.38
C THR A 255 7.61 9.65 -42.04
N SER A 256 6.73 9.50 -43.03
CA SER A 256 6.62 8.30 -43.87
C SER A 256 6.44 8.69 -45.33
N CYS A 257 7.48 9.28 -45.92
CA CYS A 257 7.63 9.35 -47.38
C CYS A 257 9.07 9.78 -47.67
N GLY A 258 9.92 8.81 -48.03
CA GLY A 258 11.31 9.09 -48.38
C GLY A 258 12.26 7.89 -48.31
N VAL A 259 11.88 6.74 -48.90
CA VAL A 259 12.90 5.79 -49.37
C VAL A 259 12.88 5.85 -50.90
N PRO A 260 13.90 6.44 -51.56
CA PRO A 260 13.98 6.39 -53.00
C PRO A 260 14.35 4.97 -53.44
N ARG A 261 13.48 4.37 -54.27
CA ARG A 261 13.84 3.23 -55.12
C ARG A 261 14.98 3.67 -56.03
N ALA A 262 16.19 3.16 -55.81
CA ALA A 262 17.24 3.17 -56.82
C ALA A 262 17.06 1.94 -57.70
N ALA A 263 16.87 2.19 -58.99
CA ALA A 263 16.85 1.21 -60.05
C ALA A 263 18.26 1.13 -60.67
N ARG A 264 18.83 -0.08 -60.68
CA ARG A 264 19.64 -0.74 -61.72
C ARG A 264 20.52 -1.82 -61.09
#